data_AF-A0AAD9DAS8-F1
#
_entry.id   AF-A0AAD9DAS8-F1
#
_cell.length_a   1.000
_cell.length_b   1.000
_cell.length_c   1.000
_cell.angle_alpha   90.00
_cell.angle_beta   90.00
_cell.angle_gamma   90.00
#
_symmetry.space_group_name_H-M   'P 1'
#
loop_
_entity.id
_entity.type
_entity.pdbx_description
1 polymer ?
#
loop_
_entity_poly.entity_id
_entity_poly.type
_entity_poly.pdbx_seq_one_letter_code
_entity_poly.pdbx_strand_id
1 'polypeptide(L)'
;MTMTMTQFLSALLLGTMPVADGLTSHPSKNENDHHHSRKRKDNNTRKPHKKQQVKTTLCSTQDCNDSNGEAELVGLCKTYLTPISTCYNAQFLFPNDESWSDVDILDEIHYRPEMKKAPPNLKRTFYISKDGSCSSDVDYSWIQPFEVCEGPFGLPRPWGKFSLVDGDDVESDSLDEQETDFSAVVSEE
;
A
#
# COMPACT_ATOMS: atom_id res chain seq x y z
N MET A 1 1.10 -29.00 37.86
CA MET A 1 2.31 -28.66 37.09
C MET A 1 2.49 -27.15 37.16
N THR A 2 3.45 -26.68 37.95
CA THR A 2 3.72 -25.27 38.22
C THR A 2 4.80 -24.77 37.27
N MET A 3 4.47 -23.86 36.35
CA MET A 3 5.45 -23.20 35.49
C MET A 3 6.05 -21.98 36.20
N THR A 4 7.35 -22.03 36.42
CA THR A 4 8.17 -20.94 36.95
C THR A 4 8.46 -19.91 35.87
N MET A 5 8.11 -18.66 36.16
CA MET A 5 8.29 -17.48 35.30
C MET A 5 9.69 -16.89 35.55
N THR A 6 10.59 -16.98 34.57
CA THR A 6 11.96 -16.45 34.67
C THR A 6 11.98 -15.02 34.15
N GLN A 7 12.28 -14.06 35.03
CA GLN A 7 12.49 -12.65 34.71
C GLN A 7 13.90 -12.45 34.15
N PHE A 8 14.03 -11.81 32.98
CA PHE A 8 15.30 -11.28 32.48
C PHE A 8 15.40 -9.79 32.81
N LEU A 9 16.40 -9.41 33.61
CA LEU A 9 16.82 -8.03 33.79
C LEU A 9 17.66 -7.59 32.58
N SER A 10 17.17 -6.60 31.83
CA SER A 10 17.99 -5.87 30.85
C SER A 10 18.62 -4.64 31.53
N ALA A 11 19.95 -4.61 31.55
CA ALA A 11 20.74 -3.48 32.00
C ALA A 11 20.72 -2.35 30.96
N LEU A 12 20.27 -1.17 31.39
CA LEU A 12 20.39 0.10 30.66
C LEU A 12 21.83 0.62 30.77
N LEU A 13 22.57 0.59 29.67
CA LEU A 13 23.82 1.34 29.52
C LEU A 13 23.50 2.75 29.02
N LEU A 14 23.59 3.72 29.92
CA LEU A 14 23.56 5.15 29.62
C LEU A 14 24.89 5.56 28.96
N GLY A 15 24.87 5.77 27.65
CA GLY A 15 25.95 6.41 26.90
C GLY A 15 25.67 7.89 26.71
N THR A 16 26.45 8.75 27.36
CA THR A 16 26.47 10.19 27.13
C THR A 16 27.26 10.49 25.85
N MET A 17 26.65 11.21 24.90
CA MET A 17 27.36 11.72 23.72
C MET A 17 27.74 13.20 23.89
N PRO A 18 28.96 13.62 23.51
CA PRO A 18 29.37 15.01 23.52
C PRO A 18 28.80 15.79 22.32
N VAL A 19 28.31 16.99 22.61
CA VAL A 19 27.92 18.02 21.64
C VAL A 19 29.20 18.68 21.12
N ALA A 20 29.41 18.66 19.81
CA ALA A 20 30.48 19.41 19.15
C ALA A 20 29.86 20.58 18.38
N ASP A 21 30.10 21.78 18.90
CA ASP A 21 29.87 23.06 18.22
C ASP A 21 30.83 23.20 17.03
N GLY A 22 30.27 23.59 15.89
CA GLY A 22 31.02 23.78 14.64
C GLY A 22 30.43 24.90 13.80
N LEU A 23 30.56 26.15 14.30
CA LEU A 23 30.38 27.37 13.53
C LEU A 23 31.43 27.45 12.40
N THR A 24 30.98 27.50 11.14
CA THR A 24 31.73 28.19 10.08
C THR A 24 30.77 28.88 9.13
N SER A 25 30.61 30.18 9.35
CA SER A 25 30.19 31.16 8.37
C SER A 25 31.26 31.32 7.29
N HIS A 26 30.88 31.34 6.00
CA HIS A 26 31.37 32.37 5.07
C HIS A 26 30.51 32.43 3.80
N PRO A 27 30.15 33.64 3.34
CA PRO A 27 29.49 33.87 2.07
C PRO A 27 30.55 34.08 0.98
N SER A 28 30.30 33.57 -0.22
CA SER A 28 31.00 34.07 -1.40
C SER A 28 30.05 34.13 -2.59
N LYS A 29 29.67 35.36 -2.93
CA LYS A 29 29.07 35.74 -4.20
C LYS A 29 30.05 35.35 -5.30
N ASN A 30 29.57 34.74 -6.37
CA ASN A 30 30.18 35.00 -7.66
C ASN A 30 29.14 35.20 -8.75
N GLU A 31 29.48 36.17 -9.57
CA GLU A 31 28.68 36.97 -10.46
C GLU A 31 28.81 36.44 -11.89
N ASN A 32 27.76 36.66 -12.68
CA ASN A 32 27.73 36.64 -14.15
C ASN A 32 28.11 35.36 -14.88
N ASP A 33 27.11 34.73 -15.50
CA ASP A 33 27.26 34.29 -16.88
C ASP A 33 25.97 34.48 -17.68
N HIS A 34 26.08 35.29 -18.72
CA HIS A 34 25.08 35.55 -19.75
C HIS A 34 24.88 34.29 -20.60
N HIS A 35 23.87 33.49 -20.25
CA HIS A 35 23.50 32.33 -21.05
C HIS A 35 22.39 32.69 -22.05
N HIS A 36 22.72 32.58 -23.34
CA HIS A 36 21.80 32.72 -24.47
C HIS A 36 20.52 31.88 -24.28
N SER A 37 19.39 32.56 -24.14
CA SER A 37 18.05 31.96 -24.16
C SER A 37 17.71 31.45 -25.56
N ARG A 38 18.18 30.23 -25.88
CA ARG A 38 17.56 29.41 -26.92
C ARG A 38 16.26 28.84 -26.34
N LYS A 39 15.13 29.43 -26.70
CA LYS A 39 13.78 28.88 -26.47
C LYS A 39 13.67 27.51 -27.15
N ARG A 40 14.13 26.45 -26.48
CA ARG A 40 13.72 25.08 -26.81
C ARG A 40 12.29 24.94 -26.36
N LYS A 41 11.40 24.81 -27.33
CA LYS A 41 10.00 24.45 -27.15
C LYS A 41 10.00 22.96 -26.80
N ASP A 42 10.33 22.65 -25.56
CA ASP A 42 10.30 21.28 -25.05
C ASP A 42 8.83 20.86 -24.98
N ASN A 43 8.38 20.13 -26.01
CA ASN A 43 7.15 19.35 -25.98
C ASN A 43 7.32 18.22 -24.96
N ASN A 44 7.27 18.60 -23.67
CA ASN A 44 7.31 17.69 -22.56
C ASN A 44 5.91 17.11 -22.37
N THR A 45 5.54 16.20 -23.27
CA THR A 45 4.35 15.35 -23.12
C THR A 45 4.61 14.45 -21.92
N ARG A 46 4.35 14.96 -20.71
CA ARG A 46 4.38 14.17 -19.47
C ARG A 46 3.38 13.05 -19.67
N LYS A 47 3.90 11.82 -19.84
CA LYS A 47 3.04 10.63 -19.84
C LYS A 47 2.20 10.68 -18.57
N PRO A 48 0.87 10.49 -18.65
CA PRO A 48 0.04 10.45 -17.46
C PRO A 48 0.61 9.38 -16.53
N HIS A 49 0.93 9.76 -15.29
CA HIS A 49 1.36 8.79 -14.29
C HIS A 49 0.22 7.80 -14.10
N LYS A 50 0.51 6.51 -14.28
CA LYS A 50 -0.44 5.44 -14.00
C LYS A 50 -0.91 5.58 -12.55
N LYS A 51 -2.22 5.47 -12.33
CA LYS A 51 -2.78 5.48 -10.98
C LYS A 51 -2.40 4.17 -10.33
N GLN A 52 -1.49 4.20 -9.37
CA GLN A 52 -1.13 3.02 -8.61
C GLN A 52 -2.16 2.78 -7.50
N GLN A 53 -2.43 1.52 -7.20
CA GLN A 53 -3.35 1.10 -6.14
C GLN A 53 -2.75 -0.03 -5.32
N VAL A 54 -3.24 -0.20 -4.10
CA VAL A 54 -2.89 -1.33 -3.25
C VAL A 54 -4.03 -2.34 -3.29
N LYS A 55 -3.74 -3.55 -3.76
CA LYS A 55 -4.60 -4.72 -3.56
C LYS A 55 -4.35 -5.25 -2.15
N THR A 56 -5.35 -5.10 -1.28
CA THR A 56 -5.33 -5.61 0.09
C THR A 56 -6.20 -6.85 0.17
N THR A 57 -5.63 -8.02 0.45
CA THR A 57 -6.38 -9.26 0.73
C THR A 57 -6.36 -9.49 2.23
N LEU A 58 -7.51 -9.39 2.90
CA LEU A 58 -7.68 -9.71 4.32
C LEU A 58 -8.30 -11.09 4.48
N CYS A 59 -7.88 -11.87 5.48
CA CYS A 59 -8.28 -13.24 5.74
C CYS A 59 -8.56 -13.52 7.23
N SER A 60 -9.45 -14.46 7.52
CA SER A 60 -9.73 -14.95 8.87
C SER A 60 -8.62 -15.86 9.41
N THR A 61 -7.82 -16.45 8.52
CA THR A 61 -6.71 -17.37 8.80
C THR A 61 -5.38 -16.80 8.33
N GLN A 62 -4.27 -17.29 8.89
CA GLN A 62 -2.90 -16.90 8.53
C GLN A 62 -2.48 -17.29 7.10
N ASP A 63 -3.36 -17.95 6.35
CA ASP A 63 -3.14 -18.27 4.96
C ASP A 63 -3.85 -17.23 4.07
N CYS A 64 -3.05 -16.36 3.42
CA CYS A 64 -3.53 -15.40 2.44
C CYS A 64 -3.23 -15.85 0.99
N ASN A 65 -3.03 -17.16 0.75
CA ASN A 65 -2.87 -17.66 -0.60
C ASN A 65 -4.14 -17.40 -1.40
N ASP A 66 -3.97 -16.73 -2.54
CA ASP A 66 -5.05 -16.42 -3.48
C ASP A 66 -5.80 -17.72 -3.79
N SER A 67 -7.00 -17.86 -3.25
CA SER A 67 -7.87 -18.96 -3.60
C SER A 67 -8.30 -18.69 -5.02
N ASN A 68 -7.63 -19.34 -5.98
CA ASN A 68 -8.01 -19.36 -7.39
C ASN A 68 -9.51 -19.70 -7.49
N GLY A 69 -10.36 -18.68 -7.61
CA GLY A 69 -11.76 -18.76 -8.03
C GLY A 69 -12.76 -19.59 -7.21
N GLU A 70 -12.34 -20.46 -6.29
CA GLU A 70 -13.24 -21.44 -5.64
C GLU A 70 -13.41 -21.24 -4.13
N ALA A 71 -13.03 -20.08 -3.58
CA ALA A 71 -13.42 -19.70 -2.23
C ALA A 71 -14.77 -18.94 -2.22
N GLU A 72 -15.80 -19.54 -2.81
CA GLU A 72 -17.18 -19.29 -2.39
C GLU A 72 -17.52 -20.04 -1.08
N LEU A 73 -16.50 -20.52 -0.36
CA LEU A 73 -16.57 -20.72 1.09
C LEU A 73 -16.60 -19.35 1.76
N VAL A 74 -17.82 -18.79 1.76
CA VAL A 74 -18.28 -17.60 2.46
C VAL A 74 -17.42 -17.26 3.68
N GLY A 75 -16.59 -16.21 3.57
CA GLY A 75 -16.08 -15.48 4.72
C GLY A 75 -14.61 -15.66 5.11
N LEU A 76 -13.81 -16.47 4.40
CA LEU A 76 -12.39 -16.61 4.76
C LEU A 76 -11.57 -15.40 4.37
N CYS A 77 -11.59 -14.99 3.10
CA CYS A 77 -10.80 -13.86 2.62
C CYS A 77 -11.64 -12.87 1.82
N LYS A 78 -11.23 -11.59 1.82
CA LYS A 78 -11.81 -10.54 0.99
C LYS A 78 -10.72 -9.60 0.49
N THR A 79 -10.83 -9.23 -0.78
CA THR A 79 -9.87 -8.35 -1.46
C THR A 79 -10.46 -6.96 -1.69
N TYR A 80 -9.62 -5.95 -1.54
CA TYR A 80 -9.96 -4.54 -1.67
C TYR A 80 -8.92 -3.82 -2.53
N LEU A 81 -9.33 -2.78 -3.24
CA LEU A 81 -8.44 -1.88 -3.97
C LEU A 81 -8.49 -0.49 -3.34
N THR A 82 -7.36 -0.02 -2.81
CA THR A 82 -7.25 1.30 -2.20
C THR A 82 -6.28 2.19 -2.99
N PRO A 83 -6.53 3.52 -3.05
CA PRO A 83 -5.62 4.42 -3.76
C PRO A 83 -4.30 4.57 -3.00
N ILE A 84 -3.20 4.71 -3.74
CA ILE A 84 -1.90 5.05 -3.14
C ILE A 84 -1.61 6.55 -3.22
N SER A 85 -0.87 7.06 -2.25
CA SER A 85 -0.47 8.47 -2.15
C SER A 85 -1.63 9.47 -2.18
N THR A 86 -2.82 9.00 -1.81
CA THR A 86 -4.05 9.78 -1.73
C THR A 86 -4.78 9.37 -0.46
N CYS A 87 -5.26 10.34 0.31
CA CYS A 87 -6.07 10.03 1.49
C CYS A 87 -7.42 9.43 1.07
N TYR A 88 -7.91 8.48 1.85
CA TYR A 88 -9.23 7.89 1.64
C TYR A 88 -9.85 7.45 2.97
N ASN A 89 -11.16 7.30 2.98
CA ASN A 89 -11.87 6.65 4.07
C ASN A 89 -12.37 5.28 3.59
N ALA A 90 -11.97 4.21 4.28
CA ALA A 90 -12.31 2.86 3.84
C ALA A 90 -13.82 2.58 3.90
N GLN A 91 -14.56 3.21 4.81
CA GLN A 91 -16.01 3.04 4.91
C GLN A 91 -16.75 3.61 3.69
N PHE A 92 -16.20 4.65 3.04
CA PHE A 92 -16.77 5.19 1.79
C PHE A 92 -16.51 4.26 0.60
N LEU A 93 -15.34 3.62 0.56
CA LEU A 93 -14.98 2.69 -0.52
C LEU A 93 -15.66 1.32 -0.37
N PHE A 94 -15.82 0.85 0.87
CA PHE A 94 -16.32 -0.49 1.20
C PHE A 94 -17.45 -0.39 2.23
N PRO A 95 -18.60 0.18 1.86
CA PRO A 95 -19.71 0.36 2.78
C PRO A 95 -20.18 -0.99 3.34
N ASN A 96 -20.49 -1.00 4.64
CA ASN A 96 -20.97 -2.16 5.41
C ASN A 96 -19.97 -3.32 5.59
N ASP A 97 -18.68 -3.09 5.35
CA ASP A 97 -17.66 -4.09 5.68
C ASP A 97 -17.04 -3.84 7.06
N GLU A 98 -17.26 -4.77 7.99
CA GLU A 98 -16.78 -4.68 9.38
C GLU A 98 -15.25 -4.75 9.54
N SER A 99 -14.50 -5.11 8.49
CA SER A 99 -13.02 -5.11 8.56
C SER A 99 -12.42 -3.72 8.56
N TRP A 100 -13.21 -2.71 8.18
CA TRP A 100 -12.76 -1.36 8.01
C TRP A 100 -13.38 -0.45 9.07
N SER A 101 -12.55 0.40 9.67
CA SER A 101 -13.01 1.47 10.55
C SER A 101 -13.47 2.69 9.74
N ASP A 102 -14.05 3.65 10.45
CA ASP A 102 -14.55 4.90 9.88
C ASP A 102 -13.48 6.01 9.82
N VAL A 103 -12.21 5.66 10.03
CA VAL A 103 -11.09 6.62 10.07
C VAL A 103 -10.42 6.77 8.71
N ASP A 104 -9.76 7.90 8.52
CA ASP A 104 -9.04 8.21 7.29
C ASP A 104 -7.69 7.47 7.23
N ILE A 105 -7.32 7.05 6.03
CA ILE A 105 -6.15 6.23 5.76
C ILE A 105 -5.32 6.86 4.64
N LEU A 106 -4.01 6.88 4.82
CA LEU A 106 -3.03 7.20 3.77
C LEU A 106 -2.07 6.03 3.58
N ASP A 107 -2.08 5.48 2.37
CA ASP A 107 -1.14 4.45 1.92
C ASP A 107 -0.01 5.07 1.11
N GLU A 108 1.24 4.76 1.47
CA GLU A 108 2.43 5.25 0.81
C GLU A 108 3.41 4.11 0.52
N ILE A 109 4.23 4.27 -0.53
CA ILE A 109 5.37 3.39 -0.76
C ILE A 109 6.53 3.82 0.12
N HIS A 110 7.00 2.91 0.98
CA HIS A 110 8.17 3.10 1.81
C HIS A 110 9.38 2.36 1.23
N TYR A 111 10.33 3.13 0.70
CA TYR A 111 11.60 2.61 0.19
C TYR A 111 12.66 2.57 1.28
N ARG A 112 13.39 1.45 1.35
CA ARG A 112 14.54 1.26 2.24
C ARG A 112 15.84 1.56 1.50
N PRO A 113 16.46 2.75 1.68
CA PRO A 113 17.60 3.18 0.86
C PRO A 113 18.83 2.28 1.01
N GLU A 114 18.99 1.64 2.17
CA GLU A 114 20.05 0.68 2.45
C GLU A 114 19.90 -0.64 1.65
N MET A 115 18.72 -0.94 1.12
CA MET A 115 18.43 -2.15 0.35
C MET A 115 18.00 -1.83 -1.08
N LYS A 116 18.96 -1.43 -1.93
CA LYS A 116 18.72 -1.08 -3.36
C LYS A 116 17.99 -2.13 -4.20
N LYS A 117 17.92 -3.38 -3.74
CA LYS A 117 17.27 -4.51 -4.45
C LYS A 117 16.07 -5.09 -3.71
N ALA A 118 15.76 -4.63 -2.50
CA ALA A 118 14.59 -5.14 -1.79
C ALA A 118 13.31 -4.56 -2.42
N PRO A 119 12.21 -5.33 -2.46
CA PRO A 119 10.92 -4.76 -2.78
C PRO A 119 10.60 -3.64 -1.77
N PRO A 120 9.86 -2.60 -2.18
CA PRO A 120 9.41 -1.59 -1.25
C PRO A 120 8.47 -2.21 -0.19
N ASN A 121 8.17 -1.44 0.85
CA ASN A 121 7.15 -1.76 1.83
C ASN A 121 5.94 -0.84 1.64
N LEU A 122 4.77 -1.28 2.10
CA LEU A 122 3.62 -0.41 2.30
C LEU A 122 3.79 0.33 3.63
N LYS A 123 3.65 1.65 3.65
CA LYS A 123 3.43 2.43 4.87
C LYS A 123 1.97 2.85 4.90
N ARG A 124 1.22 2.39 5.91
CA ARG A 124 -0.17 2.77 6.12
C ARG A 124 -0.27 3.63 7.37
N THR A 125 -0.91 4.78 7.24
CA THR A 125 -1.13 5.73 8.32
C THR A 125 -2.63 5.95 8.50
N PHE A 126 -3.09 5.88 9.74
CA PHE A 126 -4.46 6.15 10.15
C PHE A 126 -4.55 7.52 10.83
N TYR A 127 -5.57 8.28 10.47
CA TYR A 127 -5.83 9.62 10.97
C TYR A 127 -7.17 9.67 11.69
N ILE A 128 -7.29 10.48 12.75
CA ILE A 128 -8.53 10.62 13.52
C ILE A 128 -9.71 11.18 12.69
N SER A 129 -9.41 11.88 11.59
CA SER A 129 -10.37 12.41 10.60
C SER A 129 -11.16 11.28 9.93
N LYS A 130 -12.34 11.63 9.41
CA LYS A 130 -13.33 10.67 8.89
C LYS A 130 -13.95 11.11 7.56
N ASP A 131 -13.37 12.12 6.93
CA ASP A 131 -13.92 12.80 5.75
C ASP A 131 -13.09 12.54 4.48
N GLY A 132 -12.09 11.68 4.56
CA GLY A 132 -11.15 11.37 3.48
C GLY A 132 -10.08 12.44 3.28
N SER A 133 -9.86 13.33 4.25
CA SER A 133 -8.91 14.45 4.13
C SER A 133 -7.55 14.18 4.76
N CYS A 134 -7.48 13.29 5.77
CA CYS A 134 -6.27 13.07 6.57
C CYS A 134 -5.74 14.36 7.22
N SER A 135 -6.60 15.33 7.51
CA SER A 135 -6.20 16.65 8.01
C SER A 135 -5.99 16.72 9.53
N SER A 136 -6.37 15.67 10.26
CA SER A 136 -6.26 15.59 11.72
C SER A 136 -4.91 15.05 12.19
N ASP A 137 -4.75 14.86 13.49
CA ASP A 137 -3.62 14.12 14.05
C ASP A 137 -3.62 12.66 13.57
N VAL A 138 -2.42 12.09 13.50
CA VAL A 138 -2.16 10.68 13.24
C VAL A 138 -2.50 9.87 14.49
N ASP A 139 -3.34 8.86 14.33
CA ASP A 139 -3.66 7.90 15.39
C ASP A 139 -2.61 6.79 15.45
N TYR A 140 -2.35 6.15 14.32
CA TYR A 140 -1.42 5.03 14.23
C TYR A 140 -0.75 4.95 12.85
N SER A 141 0.49 4.46 12.79
CA SER A 141 1.21 4.25 11.52
C SER A 141 2.10 3.02 11.62
N TRP A 142 2.19 2.26 10.53
CA TRP A 142 2.98 1.04 10.46
C TRP A 142 3.51 0.80 9.05
N ILE A 143 4.52 -0.08 8.94
CA ILE A 143 5.22 -0.41 7.70
C ILE A 143 5.19 -1.93 7.52
N GLN A 144 4.79 -2.37 6.32
CA GLN A 144 4.52 -3.76 5.97
C GLN A 144 5.25 -4.20 4.72
N PRO A 145 5.84 -5.41 4.67
CA PRO A 145 6.29 -5.98 3.42
C PRO A 145 5.11 -6.25 2.46
N PHE A 146 5.27 -5.90 1.18
CA PHE A 146 4.37 -6.43 0.15
C PHE A 146 4.58 -7.95 -0.01
N GLU A 147 3.57 -8.63 -0.52
CA GLU A 147 3.54 -10.08 -0.82
C GLU A 147 3.67 -11.02 0.38
N VAL A 148 3.69 -10.51 1.62
CA VAL A 148 3.73 -11.32 2.84
C VAL A 148 2.38 -11.24 3.56
N CYS A 149 1.86 -12.40 3.96
CA CYS A 149 0.66 -12.50 4.80
C CYS A 149 1.06 -12.35 6.27
N GLU A 150 0.67 -11.25 6.91
CA GLU A 150 0.93 -11.02 8.35
C GLU A 150 -0.33 -10.54 9.07
N GLY A 151 -0.25 -10.33 10.38
CA GLY A 151 -1.38 -9.97 11.23
C GLY A 151 -1.05 -10.11 12.72
N PRO A 152 -1.99 -9.78 13.62
CA PRO A 152 -3.39 -9.44 13.36
C PRO A 152 -3.68 -7.95 13.08
N PHE A 153 -4.57 -7.65 12.14
CA PHE A 153 -5.02 -6.29 11.74
C PHE A 153 -6.44 -5.91 12.20
N GLY A 154 -7.10 -6.77 12.98
CA GLY A 154 -8.48 -6.55 13.47
C GLY A 154 -9.46 -7.66 13.05
N LEU A 155 -10.64 -7.67 13.65
CA LEU A 155 -11.72 -8.58 13.27
C LEU A 155 -12.51 -8.01 12.08
N PRO A 156 -13.23 -8.83 11.30
CA PRO A 156 -13.30 -10.30 11.33
C PRO A 156 -12.14 -11.01 10.61
N ARG A 157 -11.25 -10.25 9.94
CA ARG A 157 -10.18 -10.78 9.09
C ARG A 157 -8.80 -10.25 9.52
N PRO A 158 -8.20 -10.85 10.56
CA PRO A 158 -6.97 -10.34 11.16
C PRO A 158 -5.73 -10.52 10.28
N TRP A 159 -5.73 -11.39 9.29
CA TRP A 159 -4.53 -11.63 8.48
C TRP A 159 -4.62 -10.87 7.17
N GLY A 160 -3.51 -10.34 6.67
CA GLY A 160 -3.51 -9.49 5.49
C GLY A 160 -2.27 -9.66 4.62
N LYS A 161 -2.48 -9.71 3.30
CA LYS A 161 -1.44 -9.64 2.27
C LYS A 161 -1.70 -8.43 1.37
N PHE A 162 -0.64 -7.74 1.00
CA PHE A 162 -0.69 -6.50 0.23
C PHE A 162 0.10 -6.66 -1.06
N SER A 163 -0.46 -6.17 -2.16
CA SER A 163 0.19 -6.17 -3.47
C SER A 163 0.02 -4.81 -4.13
N LEU A 164 1.01 -4.37 -4.91
CA LEU A 164 0.92 -3.15 -5.71
C LEU A 164 0.34 -3.52 -7.08
N VAL A 165 -0.69 -2.81 -7.54
CA VAL A 165 -1.29 -3.00 -8.87
C VAL A 165 -1.30 -1.69 -9.64
N ASP A 166 -1.08 -1.77 -10.95
CA ASP A 166 -1.22 -0.64 -11.86
C ASP A 166 -2.71 -0.51 -12.25
N GLY A 167 -3.24 0.71 -12.21
CA GLY A 167 -4.67 0.97 -12.47
C GLY A 167 -5.15 0.70 -13.90
N ASP A 168 -4.28 0.22 -14.79
CA ASP A 168 -4.65 -0.22 -16.14
C ASP A 168 -5.06 -1.71 -16.19
N ASP A 169 -4.73 -2.49 -15.14
CA ASP A 169 -4.91 -3.96 -15.13
C ASP A 169 -6.27 -4.40 -14.55
N VAL A 170 -7.16 -3.46 -14.22
CA VAL A 170 -8.44 -3.74 -13.54
C VAL A 170 -9.61 -3.93 -14.53
N GLU A 171 -9.40 -3.71 -15.84
CA GLU A 171 -10.49 -3.61 -16.82
C GLU A 171 -10.49 -4.65 -17.96
N SER A 172 -9.86 -5.81 -17.81
CA SER A 172 -9.73 -6.77 -18.93
C SER A 172 -9.88 -8.26 -18.60
N ASP A 173 -10.79 -8.65 -17.70
CA ASP A 173 -11.14 -10.07 -17.48
C ASP A 173 -12.65 -10.39 -17.66
N SER A 174 -13.43 -9.44 -18.17
CA SER A 174 -14.83 -9.70 -18.54
C SER A 174 -15.02 -9.59 -20.04
N LEU A 175 -15.34 -10.74 -20.64
CA LEU A 175 -15.86 -11.03 -21.99
C LEU A 175 -14.93 -11.93 -22.81
N ASP A 176 -14.69 -13.15 -22.33
CA ASP A 176 -14.59 -14.27 -23.26
C ASP A 176 -15.96 -14.43 -23.93
N GLU A 177 -16.06 -13.93 -25.16
CA GLU A 177 -17.13 -14.23 -26.09
C GLU A 177 -17.20 -15.75 -26.23
N GLN A 178 -18.20 -16.35 -25.58
CA GLN A 178 -18.59 -17.71 -25.81
C GLN A 178 -19.27 -17.77 -27.20
N GLU A 179 -18.45 -17.77 -28.27
CA GLU A 179 -18.89 -18.19 -29.59
C GLU A 179 -19.30 -19.67 -29.49
N THR A 180 -20.57 -19.88 -29.18
CA THR A 180 -21.23 -21.16 -29.37
C THR A 180 -21.47 -21.31 -30.87
N ASP A 181 -20.50 -21.92 -31.55
CA ASP A 181 -20.66 -22.43 -32.91
C ASP A 181 -21.68 -23.59 -32.87
N PHE A 182 -22.96 -23.23 -32.99
CA PHE A 182 -24.05 -24.15 -33.15
C PHE A 182 -24.06 -24.63 -34.60
N SER A 183 -23.15 -25.56 -34.91
CA SER A 183 -23.18 -26.30 -36.17
C SER A 183 -24.52 -27.02 -36.30
N ALA A 184 -25.37 -26.45 -37.14
CA ALA A 184 -26.66 -26.99 -37.53
C ALA A 184 -26.45 -28.35 -38.23
N VAL A 185 -26.90 -29.42 -37.59
CA VAL A 185 -27.13 -30.71 -38.26
C VAL A 185 -28.40 -30.54 -39.08
N VAL A 186 -28.22 -30.23 -40.36
CA VAL A 186 -29.25 -30.31 -41.40
C VAL A 186 -28.82 -31.39 -42.38
N SER A 187 -29.84 -32.11 -42.87
CA SER A 187 -29.84 -33.07 -43.97
C SER A 187 -29.52 -34.52 -43.58
N GLU A 188 -30.25 -35.53 -44.03
CA GLU A 188 -31.51 -35.65 -44.78
C GLU A 188 -31.77 -37.18 -44.87
N GLU A 189 -33.06 -37.55 -44.94
CA GLU A 189 -33.64 -38.81 -45.46
C GLU A 189 -33.31 -40.19 -44.83
#